data_AF-A0A5M5BUX1-F1
#
_entry.id   AF-A0A5M5BUX1-F1
#
_cell.length_a   1.000
_cell.length_b   1.000
_cell.length_c   1.000
_cell.angle_alpha   90.00
_cell.angle_beta   90.00
_cell.angle_gamma   90.00
#
_symmetry.space_group_name_H-M   'P 1'
#
loop_
_entity.id
_entity.type
_entity.pdbx_description
1 polymer ?
#
loop_
_entity_poly.entity_id
_entity_poly.type
_entity_poly.pdbx_seq_one_letter_code
_entity_poly.pdbx_strand_id
1 'polypeptide(L)'
;MIGNYWNSAYRNLMKRKKFSFINIFGLAIGMASALLMLTYVTFEFSFDKMHTKYAHIYRVQSTFHEGEVLTDYWATSSFGYASAMKENLAGIEDYTRIATHLQPEQIVKYGELTLRENQIAYADPGFFRLFDFELLKGDKKTCLSMPRQVVITERIARKYFKDEDPIGKILIFTGTYDKVSCEVTGVMKEMPSNSHIHYNFLISYASLPQYMQEYWYKHEAYTYVLLDSPERKAEIEKEFPVMAEKYKTEEALKNKTWGVSLIPLADIHLTPQIGYETETKGNRSAMIALIFAAVAILVIAWINYINLTVARSMERAKEVGVRRVVGAFRQQLIYQFLFEALVMNLIAFILAVGLIELVLPHFNQLVGRTVTFSVWFMDYWWILLVLVFIAGIFISGYYPALALLNRKPITLLKGKFLHSKSGDRTRQVLVVVQYTASMILLCVTLIVFAQLNFMRNQSLGVKTSQTLVVKFPGHTEGQNIKLEAMKKAIARLPLVHRVTFSGAVPGEEVATFLSNRRTNDALKQNRLYEMLACDPDYADAYGLQIVAGRSFSEEYGDDVDKLVINETAVRNLGFASNDEAIGELVTVECTDAPMQIIGVVKDYHQQALSKNYTPIMLIHKDKIDWLPQRYI
;
A
#
# COMPACT_ATOMS: atom_id res chain seq x y z
N MET A 1 10.55 -22.06 -48.16
CA MET A 1 9.39 -22.53 -47.35
C MET A 1 8.72 -21.39 -46.56
N ILE A 2 9.47 -20.57 -45.80
CA ILE A 2 8.92 -19.47 -44.97
C ILE A 2 8.07 -18.47 -45.78
N GLY A 3 8.53 -18.05 -46.97
CA GLY A 3 7.74 -17.15 -47.84
C GLY A 3 6.39 -17.75 -48.30
N ASN A 4 6.31 -19.07 -48.45
CA ASN A 4 5.05 -19.75 -48.80
C ASN A 4 4.09 -19.80 -47.60
N TYR A 5 4.61 -19.94 -46.37
CA TYR A 5 3.81 -19.89 -45.16
C TYR A 5 3.28 -18.47 -44.88
N TRP A 6 4.09 -17.44 -45.12
CA TRP A 6 3.65 -16.04 -45.05
C TRP A 6 2.54 -15.71 -46.04
N ASN A 7 2.72 -16.09 -47.31
CA ASN A 7 1.70 -15.88 -48.35
C ASN A 7 0.40 -16.64 -48.04
N SER A 8 0.49 -17.81 -47.43
CA SER A 8 -0.67 -18.56 -46.94
C SER A 8 -1.40 -17.81 -45.83
N ALA A 9 -0.68 -17.40 -44.77
CA ALA A 9 -1.26 -16.71 -43.63
C ALA A 9 -1.93 -15.38 -44.06
N TYR A 10 -1.25 -14.58 -44.87
CA TYR A 10 -1.77 -13.33 -45.40
C TYR A 10 -3.03 -13.52 -46.25
N ARG A 11 -3.03 -14.48 -47.18
CA ARG A 11 -4.23 -14.80 -47.97
C ARG A 11 -5.39 -15.27 -47.10
N ASN A 12 -5.11 -16.03 -46.05
CA ASN A 12 -6.12 -16.53 -45.12
C ASN A 12 -6.78 -15.37 -44.34
N LEU A 13 -5.96 -14.45 -43.83
CA LEU A 13 -6.37 -13.20 -43.18
C LEU A 13 -7.25 -12.34 -44.10
N MET A 14 -6.79 -12.06 -45.30
CA MET A 14 -7.45 -11.14 -46.22
C MET A 14 -8.73 -11.71 -46.85
N LYS A 15 -8.78 -13.02 -47.09
CA LYS A 15 -9.97 -13.67 -47.64
C LYS A 15 -11.14 -13.69 -46.63
N ARG A 16 -10.87 -13.52 -45.33
CA ARG A 16 -11.86 -13.70 -44.25
C ARG A 16 -11.82 -12.62 -43.17
N LYS A 17 -11.83 -11.36 -43.62
CA LYS A 17 -11.69 -10.15 -42.77
C LYS A 17 -12.54 -10.17 -41.49
N LYS A 18 -13.85 -10.47 -41.55
CA LYS A 18 -14.73 -10.48 -40.37
C LYS A 18 -14.30 -11.47 -39.29
N PHE A 19 -13.88 -12.66 -39.70
CA PHE A 19 -13.46 -13.71 -38.77
C PHE A 19 -12.08 -13.44 -38.19
N SER A 20 -11.15 -13.04 -39.05
CA SER A 20 -9.83 -12.63 -38.62
C SER A 20 -9.93 -11.46 -37.64
N PHE A 21 -10.82 -10.50 -37.89
CA PHE A 21 -11.10 -9.41 -36.97
C PHE A 21 -11.62 -9.91 -35.62
N ILE A 22 -12.70 -10.72 -35.57
CA ILE A 22 -13.25 -11.22 -34.30
C ILE A 22 -12.21 -12.01 -33.50
N ASN A 23 -11.44 -12.88 -34.16
CA ASN A 23 -10.42 -13.69 -33.48
C ASN A 23 -9.25 -12.84 -32.98
N ILE A 24 -8.71 -11.95 -33.81
CA ILE A 24 -7.59 -11.09 -33.44
C ILE A 24 -8.01 -10.14 -32.33
N PHE A 25 -9.17 -9.51 -32.46
CA PHE A 25 -9.66 -8.53 -31.50
C PHE A 25 -10.03 -9.18 -30.16
N GLY A 26 -10.73 -10.33 -30.17
CA GLY A 26 -11.03 -11.07 -28.95
C GLY A 26 -9.78 -11.57 -28.23
N LEU A 27 -8.78 -12.06 -29.00
CA LEU A 27 -7.49 -12.45 -28.45
C LEU A 27 -6.71 -11.24 -27.92
N ALA A 28 -6.72 -10.11 -28.63
CA ALA A 28 -6.07 -8.87 -28.22
C ALA A 28 -6.66 -8.32 -26.92
N ILE A 29 -7.98 -8.30 -26.77
CA ILE A 29 -8.63 -7.88 -25.51
C ILE A 29 -8.27 -8.83 -24.37
N GLY A 30 -8.38 -10.15 -24.57
CA GLY A 30 -8.03 -11.12 -23.54
C GLY A 30 -6.57 -11.02 -23.10
N MET A 31 -5.65 -10.87 -24.07
CA MET A 31 -4.23 -10.63 -23.81
C MET A 31 -4.00 -9.30 -23.12
N ALA A 32 -4.63 -8.21 -23.56
CA ALA A 32 -4.46 -6.89 -22.97
C ALA A 32 -4.89 -6.89 -21.49
N SER A 33 -6.08 -7.42 -21.20
CA SER A 33 -6.59 -7.50 -19.83
C SER A 33 -5.69 -8.35 -18.93
N ALA A 34 -5.26 -9.51 -19.40
CA ALA A 34 -4.40 -10.39 -18.61
C ALA A 34 -2.99 -9.83 -18.41
N LEU A 35 -2.37 -9.28 -19.45
CA LEU A 35 -1.05 -8.64 -19.36
C LEU A 35 -1.09 -7.40 -18.48
N LEU A 36 -2.16 -6.60 -18.51
CA LEU A 36 -2.34 -5.47 -17.61
C LEU A 36 -2.45 -5.94 -16.15
N MET A 37 -3.27 -6.96 -15.87
CA MET A 37 -3.37 -7.55 -14.53
C MET A 37 -2.02 -8.08 -14.05
N LEU A 38 -1.29 -8.82 -14.89
CA LEU A 38 0.04 -9.32 -14.55
C LEU A 38 1.03 -8.18 -14.34
N THR A 39 0.98 -7.12 -15.16
CA THR A 39 1.85 -5.94 -15.02
C THR A 39 1.67 -5.30 -13.64
N TYR A 40 0.42 -5.13 -13.23
CA TYR A 40 0.07 -4.61 -11.91
C TYR A 40 0.53 -5.55 -10.78
N VAL A 41 0.21 -6.85 -10.88
CA VAL A 41 0.64 -7.84 -9.87
C VAL A 41 2.15 -7.84 -9.71
N THR A 42 2.90 -7.81 -10.80
CA THR A 42 4.35 -7.83 -10.70
C THR A 42 4.92 -6.51 -10.20
N PHE A 43 4.29 -5.37 -10.52
CA PHE A 43 4.62 -4.10 -9.88
C PHE A 43 4.53 -4.22 -8.35
N GLU A 44 3.44 -4.78 -7.82
CA GLU A 44 3.22 -5.00 -6.39
C GLU A 44 4.23 -6.00 -5.78
N PHE A 45 4.60 -7.07 -6.49
CA PHE A 45 5.65 -8.01 -6.06
C PHE A 45 7.08 -7.49 -6.26
N SER A 46 7.28 -6.38 -6.96
CA SER A 46 8.60 -5.79 -7.22
C SER A 46 9.07 -4.85 -6.12
N PHE A 47 8.22 -4.59 -5.12
CA PHE A 47 8.51 -3.62 -4.08
C PHE A 47 9.84 -3.89 -3.38
N ASP A 48 10.66 -2.84 -3.29
CA ASP A 48 11.97 -2.78 -2.62
C ASP A 48 13.06 -3.76 -3.10
N LYS A 49 12.80 -4.54 -4.15
CA LYS A 49 13.76 -5.48 -4.74
C LYS A 49 14.84 -4.80 -5.59
N MET A 50 14.76 -3.49 -5.80
CA MET A 50 15.79 -2.73 -6.53
C MET A 50 17.09 -2.57 -5.74
N HIS A 51 17.08 -2.81 -4.42
CA HIS A 51 18.28 -2.72 -3.59
C HIS A 51 19.10 -4.01 -3.66
N THR A 52 20.38 -3.93 -4.00
CA THR A 52 21.30 -5.06 -4.12
C THR A 52 21.33 -5.98 -2.90
N LYS A 53 21.16 -5.43 -1.69
CA LYS A 53 21.15 -6.16 -0.41
C LYS A 53 19.75 -6.48 0.10
N TYR A 54 18.69 -6.35 -0.70
CA TYR A 54 17.29 -6.47 -0.22
C TYR A 54 17.02 -7.76 0.56
N ALA A 55 17.66 -8.88 0.18
CA ALA A 55 17.47 -10.18 0.83
C ALA A 55 18.04 -10.26 2.26
N HIS A 56 18.95 -9.35 2.61
CA HIS A 56 19.63 -9.29 3.91
C HIS A 56 19.14 -8.11 4.77
N ILE A 57 18.29 -7.24 4.22
CA ILE A 57 17.75 -6.08 4.94
C ILE A 57 16.41 -6.47 5.56
N TYR A 58 16.27 -6.20 6.85
CA TYR A 58 15.07 -6.49 7.62
C TYR A 58 14.60 -5.25 8.35
N ARG A 59 13.29 -5.00 8.33
CA ARG A 59 12.68 -4.00 9.21
C ARG A 59 12.40 -4.61 10.57
N VAL A 60 12.79 -3.90 11.62
CA VAL A 60 12.56 -4.27 13.02
C VAL A 60 11.19 -3.76 13.45
N GLN A 61 10.26 -4.69 13.68
CA GLN A 61 8.89 -4.40 14.15
C GLN A 61 8.77 -4.77 15.63
N SER A 62 8.15 -3.92 16.45
CA SER A 62 8.04 -4.16 17.90
C SER A 62 6.87 -5.07 18.22
N THR A 63 7.09 -6.06 19.08
CA THR A 63 6.03 -6.91 19.64
C THR A 63 6.01 -6.79 21.16
N PHE A 64 4.81 -6.76 21.75
CA PHE A 64 4.65 -6.70 23.20
C PHE A 64 3.73 -7.80 23.70
N HIS A 65 4.23 -8.59 24.65
CA HIS A 65 3.49 -9.73 25.18
C HIS A 65 3.21 -9.57 26.67
N GLU A 66 2.03 -9.99 27.10
CA GLU A 66 1.70 -10.23 28.50
C GLU A 66 1.56 -11.74 28.70
N GLY A 67 2.59 -12.37 29.26
CA GLY A 67 2.72 -13.83 29.25
C GLY A 67 2.86 -14.34 27.81
N GLU A 68 1.97 -15.24 27.39
CA GLU A 68 1.93 -15.79 26.02
C GLU A 68 1.05 -14.98 25.06
N VAL A 69 0.34 -13.96 25.55
CA VAL A 69 -0.60 -13.19 24.73
C VAL A 69 0.11 -12.00 24.10
N LEU A 70 0.12 -11.94 22.76
CA LEU A 70 0.52 -10.76 22.02
C LEU A 70 -0.52 -9.65 22.21
N THR A 71 -0.11 -8.55 22.83
CA THR A 71 -0.98 -7.41 23.13
C THR A 71 -0.86 -6.30 22.10
N ASP A 72 0.36 -6.02 21.64
CA ASP A 72 0.63 -4.94 20.68
C ASP A 72 1.65 -5.39 19.62
N TYR A 73 1.45 -4.95 18.38
CA TYR A 73 2.34 -5.22 17.26
C TYR A 73 2.46 -4.00 16.34
N TRP A 74 3.65 -3.41 16.27
CA TRP A 74 3.89 -2.13 15.59
C TRP A 74 4.97 -2.25 14.51
N ALA A 75 4.75 -1.55 13.40
CA ALA A 75 5.73 -1.48 12.31
C ALA A 75 7.00 -0.72 12.68
N THR A 76 6.92 0.10 13.72
CA THR A 76 8.00 0.90 14.27
C THR A 76 8.73 0.19 15.40
N SER A 77 9.89 0.75 15.73
CA SER A 77 10.78 0.37 16.80
C SER A 77 11.13 1.58 17.64
N SER A 78 11.66 1.30 18.83
CA SER A 78 12.17 2.37 19.68
C SER A 78 13.45 2.96 19.12
N PHE A 79 13.71 4.24 19.40
CA PHE A 79 14.89 4.95 18.90
C PHE A 79 16.21 4.30 19.34
N GLY A 80 16.22 3.70 20.54
CA GLY A 80 17.38 2.99 21.10
C GLY A 80 17.61 1.57 20.57
N TYR A 81 16.66 0.98 19.83
CA TYR A 81 16.78 -0.44 19.40
C TYR A 81 17.97 -0.66 18.48
N ALA A 82 18.12 0.16 17.43
CA ALA A 82 19.08 -0.11 16.36
C ALA A 82 20.53 -0.16 16.85
N SER A 83 20.94 0.82 17.67
CA SER A 83 22.28 0.89 18.26
C SER A 83 22.51 -0.26 19.23
N ALA A 84 21.57 -0.52 20.15
CA ALA A 84 21.70 -1.60 21.12
C ALA A 84 21.75 -2.99 20.46
N MET A 85 20.93 -3.22 19.44
CA MET A 85 20.98 -4.44 18.65
C MET A 85 22.35 -4.62 18.00
N LYS A 86 22.90 -3.57 17.37
CA LYS A 86 24.23 -3.62 16.74
C LYS A 86 25.37 -3.87 17.74
N GLU A 87 25.25 -3.38 18.96
CA GLU A 87 26.25 -3.54 20.02
C GLU A 87 26.16 -4.88 20.74
N ASN A 88 24.96 -5.41 20.95
CA ASN A 88 24.73 -6.54 21.85
C ASN A 88 24.34 -7.84 21.14
N LEU A 89 23.90 -7.80 19.87
CA LEU A 89 23.46 -8.98 19.13
C LEU A 89 24.42 -9.30 17.98
N ALA A 90 24.82 -10.56 17.88
CA ALA A 90 25.72 -11.00 16.83
C ALA A 90 25.01 -11.05 15.46
N GLY A 91 25.73 -10.70 14.39
CA GLY A 91 25.26 -10.87 13.02
C GLY A 91 24.52 -9.69 12.39
N ILE A 92 24.43 -8.57 13.10
CA ILE A 92 23.99 -7.30 12.53
C ILE A 92 25.22 -6.59 11.96
N GLU A 93 25.30 -6.46 10.64
CA GLU A 93 26.42 -5.83 9.93
C GLU A 93 26.35 -4.30 9.97
N ASP A 94 25.16 -3.74 9.75
CA ASP A 94 24.91 -2.30 9.72
C ASP A 94 23.42 -2.03 10.01
N TYR A 95 23.07 -0.79 10.29
CA TYR A 95 21.68 -0.41 10.52
C TYR A 95 21.39 1.02 10.03
N THR A 96 20.11 1.33 9.89
CA THR A 96 19.65 2.72 9.75
C THR A 96 18.29 2.88 10.43
N ARG A 97 18.12 4.00 11.12
CA ARG A 97 16.82 4.47 11.59
C ARG A 97 16.28 5.54 10.66
N ILE A 98 14.96 5.57 10.56
CA ILE A 98 14.20 6.59 9.85
C ILE A 98 13.06 7.04 10.78
N ALA A 99 13.18 8.23 11.34
CA ALA A 99 12.14 8.82 12.17
C ALA A 99 11.23 9.69 11.31
N THR A 100 10.09 9.11 10.90
CA THR A 100 9.09 9.80 10.07
C THR A 100 7.83 10.21 10.83
N HIS A 101 7.57 9.63 12.01
CA HIS A 101 6.35 9.92 12.78
C HIS A 101 6.45 11.21 13.61
N LEU A 102 7.68 11.70 13.86
CA LEU A 102 7.92 12.89 14.65
C LEU A 102 7.27 14.13 14.02
N GLN A 103 7.63 14.47 12.78
CA GLN A 103 7.21 15.68 12.08
C GLN A 103 7.22 15.47 10.55
N PRO A 104 6.31 14.64 10.00
CA PRO A 104 6.27 14.30 8.58
C PRO A 104 5.91 15.49 7.68
N GLU A 105 5.34 16.55 8.26
CA GLU A 105 4.97 17.81 7.61
C GLU A 105 5.54 18.98 8.42
N GLN A 106 6.22 19.92 7.75
CA GLN A 106 6.83 21.09 8.39
C GLN A 106 6.77 22.30 7.47
N ILE A 107 6.93 23.49 8.05
CA ILE A 107 7.17 24.71 7.25
C ILE A 107 8.65 24.80 6.92
N VAL A 108 8.97 24.87 5.64
CA VAL A 108 10.33 25.01 5.12
C VAL A 108 10.50 26.39 4.51
N LYS A 109 11.55 27.09 4.94
CA LYS A 109 11.88 28.44 4.50
C LYS A 109 13.25 28.51 3.82
N TYR A 110 13.30 29.23 2.71
CA TYR A 110 14.52 29.65 2.00
C TYR A 110 14.36 31.08 1.51
N GLY A 111 15.19 32.01 2.01
CA GLY A 111 15.02 33.44 1.72
C GLY A 111 13.62 33.92 2.13
N GLU A 112 12.85 34.48 1.19
CA GLU A 112 11.45 34.88 1.40
C GLU A 112 10.44 33.74 1.14
N LEU A 113 10.85 32.67 0.46
CA LEU A 113 9.97 31.56 0.14
C LEU A 113 9.71 30.72 1.39
N THR A 114 8.44 30.63 1.79
CA THR A 114 8.00 29.85 2.95
C THR A 114 6.88 28.93 2.50
N LEU A 115 7.11 27.62 2.52
CA LEU A 115 6.16 26.62 2.04
C LEU A 115 5.97 25.53 3.07
N ARG A 116 4.79 24.92 3.05
CA ARG A 116 4.49 23.69 3.79
C ARG A 116 4.96 22.51 2.96
N GLU A 117 5.86 21.72 3.51
CA GLU A 117 6.38 20.52 2.88
C GLU A 117 5.99 19.29 3.69
N ASN A 118 5.93 18.15 2.99
CA ASN A 118 5.62 16.85 3.56
C ASN A 118 6.70 15.83 3.19
N GLN A 119 6.57 14.63 3.73
CA GLN A 119 7.52 13.52 3.54
C GLN A 119 8.93 13.91 4.01
N ILE A 120 9.00 14.54 5.17
CA ILE A 120 10.23 14.89 5.87
C ILE A 120 10.52 13.77 6.86
N ALA A 121 11.75 13.23 6.82
CA ALA A 121 12.20 12.23 7.77
C ALA A 121 13.60 12.55 8.29
N TYR A 122 13.90 12.04 9.48
CA TYR A 122 15.25 12.07 10.04
C TYR A 122 15.89 10.70 9.84
N ALA A 123 17.04 10.65 9.17
CA ALA A 123 17.69 9.38 8.80
C ALA A 123 19.14 9.31 9.25
N ASP A 124 19.55 8.12 9.71
CA ASP A 124 20.95 7.84 10.02
C ASP A 124 21.82 7.89 8.74
N PRO A 125 23.13 8.11 8.86
CA PRO A 125 24.06 8.03 7.72
C PRO A 125 24.12 6.63 7.08
N GLY A 126 23.61 5.60 7.76
CA GLY A 126 23.44 4.25 7.21
C GLY A 126 22.43 4.15 6.07
N PHE A 127 21.55 5.15 5.90
CA PHE A 127 20.49 5.12 4.91
C PHE A 127 21.00 4.83 3.49
N PHE A 128 22.02 5.54 3.02
CA PHE A 128 22.59 5.35 1.68
C PHE A 128 23.58 4.17 1.58
N ARG A 129 23.89 3.48 2.69
CA ARG A 129 24.70 2.24 2.71
C ARG A 129 23.85 0.98 2.65
N LEU A 130 22.63 1.05 3.21
CA LEU A 130 21.64 -0.01 3.15
C LEU A 130 20.81 0.09 1.87
N PHE A 131 20.37 1.30 1.49
CA PHE A 131 19.51 1.51 0.35
C PHE A 131 20.27 2.10 -0.85
N ASP A 132 20.13 1.46 -2.00
CA ASP A 132 20.74 1.87 -3.28
C ASP A 132 20.04 3.06 -3.97
N PHE A 133 19.53 4.03 -3.20
CA PHE A 133 19.00 5.26 -3.79
C PHE A 133 20.14 6.06 -4.46
N GLU A 134 19.84 6.62 -5.63
CA GLU A 134 20.80 7.33 -6.47
C GLU A 134 20.98 8.77 -5.95
N LEU A 135 22.22 9.10 -5.59
CA LEU A 135 22.61 10.46 -5.19
C LEU A 135 23.21 11.17 -6.42
N LEU A 136 22.55 12.23 -6.88
CA LEU A 136 22.97 13.05 -8.02
C LEU A 136 24.09 14.02 -7.67
N LYS A 137 24.09 14.54 -6.43
CA LYS A 137 25.11 15.44 -5.88
C LYS A 137 25.39 15.11 -4.42
N GLY A 138 26.66 15.24 -3.98
CA GLY A 138 27.11 14.94 -2.62
C GLY A 138 27.82 13.59 -2.51
N ASP A 139 28.26 13.22 -1.31
CA ASP A 139 28.92 11.94 -1.01
C ASP A 139 28.07 11.11 -0.06
N LYS A 140 27.76 9.86 -0.45
CA LYS A 140 26.97 8.89 0.32
C LYS A 140 27.55 8.62 1.73
N LYS A 141 28.86 8.78 1.92
CA LYS A 141 29.53 8.53 3.21
C LYS A 141 29.40 9.70 4.19
N THR A 142 29.35 10.92 3.67
CA THR A 142 29.38 12.14 4.49
C THR A 142 28.04 12.85 4.56
N CYS A 143 27.11 12.58 3.65
CA CYS A 143 25.76 13.11 3.75
C CYS A 143 25.06 12.48 4.97
N LEU A 144 24.38 13.32 5.76
CA LEU A 144 23.68 12.95 7.00
C LEU A 144 24.60 12.52 8.18
N SER A 145 25.93 12.58 8.06
CA SER A 145 26.84 12.16 9.12
C SER A 145 26.96 13.16 10.27
N MET A 146 26.69 14.44 10.01
CA MET A 146 26.75 15.52 11.01
C MET A 146 25.35 16.11 11.25
N PRO A 147 25.08 16.65 12.45
CA PRO A 147 23.86 17.40 12.71
C PRO A 147 23.67 18.54 11.71
N ARG A 148 22.40 18.94 11.49
CA ARG A 148 22.02 20.07 10.61
C ARG A 148 22.41 19.86 9.14
N GLN A 149 22.40 18.62 8.68
CA GLN A 149 22.53 18.29 7.26
C GLN A 149 21.19 17.82 6.72
N VAL A 150 20.91 18.11 5.44
CA VAL A 150 19.74 17.61 4.73
C VAL A 150 20.11 17.12 3.34
N VAL A 151 19.52 16.00 2.93
CA VAL A 151 19.49 15.54 1.54
C VAL A 151 18.08 15.75 0.99
N ILE A 152 17.99 16.35 -0.19
CA ILE A 152 16.71 16.70 -0.83
C ILE A 152 16.56 15.97 -2.17
N THR A 153 15.34 15.78 -2.65
CA THR A 153 15.14 15.24 -4.00
C THR A 153 15.42 16.28 -5.08
N GLU A 154 15.63 15.83 -6.32
CA GLU A 154 15.79 16.68 -7.50
C GLU A 154 14.62 17.66 -7.68
N ARG A 155 13.37 17.22 -7.45
CA ARG A 155 12.20 18.08 -7.54
C ARG A 155 12.23 19.21 -6.50
N ILE A 156 12.64 18.91 -5.27
CA ILE A 156 12.79 19.92 -4.21
C ILE A 156 13.92 20.88 -4.54
N ALA A 157 15.04 20.38 -5.06
CA ALA A 157 16.14 21.22 -5.51
C ALA A 157 15.67 22.25 -6.55
N ARG A 158 14.95 21.79 -7.59
CA ARG A 158 14.36 22.68 -8.61
C ARG A 158 13.33 23.65 -8.02
N LYS A 159 12.53 23.20 -7.04
CA LYS A 159 11.47 24.01 -6.41
C LYS A 159 12.02 25.21 -5.63
N TYR A 160 13.08 25.02 -4.85
CA TYR A 160 13.65 26.07 -4.00
C TYR A 160 14.77 26.86 -4.66
N PHE A 161 15.59 26.21 -5.48
CA PHE A 161 16.83 26.77 -6.02
C PHE A 161 16.76 27.03 -7.53
N LYS A 162 15.71 26.57 -8.22
CA LYS A 162 15.56 26.68 -9.68
C LYS A 162 16.77 26.07 -10.40
N ASP A 163 17.63 26.91 -10.98
CA ASP A 163 18.85 26.52 -11.69
C ASP A 163 20.13 26.76 -10.86
N GLU A 164 20.02 27.28 -9.63
CA GLU A 164 21.16 27.43 -8.72
C GLU A 164 21.61 26.08 -8.15
N ASP A 165 22.90 25.99 -7.80
CA ASP A 165 23.41 24.82 -7.08
C ASP A 165 22.88 24.80 -5.64
N PRO A 166 22.13 23.77 -5.23
CA PRO A 166 21.58 23.70 -3.88
C PRO A 166 22.62 23.35 -2.82
N ILE A 167 23.76 22.76 -3.19
CA ILE A 167 24.76 22.31 -2.22
C ILE A 167 25.33 23.49 -1.41
N GLY A 168 25.40 23.33 -0.09
CA GLY A 168 25.90 24.35 0.84
C GLY A 168 24.87 25.43 1.20
N LYS A 169 23.68 25.42 0.60
CA LYS A 169 22.60 26.35 0.95
C LYS A 169 21.87 25.88 2.20
N ILE A 170 21.28 26.81 2.95
CA ILE A 170 20.59 26.52 4.22
C ILE A 170 19.08 26.58 4.03
N LEU A 171 18.40 25.50 4.38
CA LEU A 171 16.95 25.42 4.53
C LEU A 171 16.59 25.47 6.01
N ILE A 172 15.55 26.24 6.33
CA ILE A 172 15.07 26.38 7.70
C ILE A 172 13.78 25.59 7.83
N PHE A 173 13.81 24.57 8.68
CA PHE A 173 12.71 23.69 9.00
C PHE A 173 12.08 24.13 10.32
N THR A 174 10.78 24.44 10.30
CA THR A 174 10.00 24.79 11.49
C THR A 174 8.96 23.70 11.70
N GLY A 175 9.21 22.83 12.68
CA GLY A 175 8.29 21.80 13.11
C GLY A 175 7.50 22.18 14.36
N THR A 176 6.85 21.19 14.95
CA THR A 176 6.03 21.35 16.18
C THR A 176 6.86 21.67 17.42
N TYR A 177 8.07 21.10 17.51
CA TYR A 177 8.91 21.20 18.72
C TYR A 177 10.02 22.23 18.58
N ASP A 178 10.65 22.27 17.40
CA ASP A 178 11.88 23.03 17.20
C ASP A 178 11.98 23.58 15.79
N LYS A 179 12.82 24.61 15.69
CA LYS A 179 13.27 25.19 14.43
C LYS A 179 14.71 24.78 14.18
N VAL A 180 14.96 24.06 13.07
CA VAL A 180 16.27 23.54 12.71
C VAL A 180 16.71 24.16 11.39
N SER A 181 17.92 24.71 11.36
CA SER A 181 18.54 25.18 10.12
C SER A 181 19.46 24.08 9.61
N CYS A 182 19.22 23.59 8.40
CA CYS A 182 19.98 22.49 7.81
C CYS A 182 20.66 22.92 6.51
N GLU A 183 21.93 22.59 6.36
CA GLU A 183 22.69 22.73 5.13
C GLU A 183 22.36 21.57 4.17
N VAL A 184 22.13 21.90 2.90
CA VAL A 184 21.93 20.90 1.86
C VAL A 184 23.27 20.26 1.50
N THR A 185 23.46 19.00 1.88
CA THR A 185 24.69 18.24 1.64
C THR A 185 24.57 17.22 0.52
N GLY A 186 23.37 17.02 -0.02
CA GLY A 186 23.16 16.13 -1.14
C GLY A 186 21.85 16.35 -1.86
N VAL A 187 21.81 15.94 -3.13
CA VAL A 187 20.61 15.88 -3.95
C VAL A 187 20.45 14.46 -4.46
N MET A 188 19.32 13.83 -4.16
CA MET A 188 19.00 12.49 -4.63
C MET A 188 17.98 12.53 -5.76
N LYS A 189 17.98 11.49 -6.58
CA LYS A 189 16.90 11.25 -7.55
C LYS A 189 15.60 10.90 -6.81
N GLU A 190 14.47 11.12 -7.46
CA GLU A 190 13.17 10.67 -6.93
C GLU A 190 13.20 9.16 -6.66
N MET A 191 12.66 8.77 -5.50
CA MET A 191 12.56 7.37 -5.13
C MET A 191 11.59 6.64 -6.08
N PRO A 192 11.89 5.40 -6.50
CA PRO A 192 11.01 4.64 -7.38
C PRO A 192 9.64 4.40 -6.75
N SER A 193 8.57 4.41 -7.56
CA SER A 193 7.19 4.22 -7.09
C SER A 193 6.90 2.83 -6.50
N ASN A 194 7.78 1.86 -6.75
CA ASN A 194 7.77 0.51 -6.15
C ASN A 194 8.73 0.42 -4.96
N SER A 195 8.86 1.49 -4.16
CA SER A 195 9.47 1.42 -2.83
C SER A 195 8.41 1.67 -1.78
N HIS A 196 8.54 1.08 -0.60
CA HIS A 196 7.73 1.55 0.54
C HIS A 196 8.27 2.87 1.13
N ILE A 197 9.52 3.23 0.82
CA ILE A 197 10.21 4.42 1.33
C ILE A 197 10.03 5.57 0.34
N HIS A 198 9.43 6.67 0.80
CA HIS A 198 9.25 7.87 -0.02
C HIS A 198 9.43 9.13 0.82
N TYR A 199 10.55 9.82 0.61
CA TYR A 199 10.88 11.07 1.31
C TYR A 199 11.38 12.15 0.36
N ASN A 200 10.97 13.39 0.62
CA ASN A 200 11.42 14.57 -0.10
C ASN A 200 12.63 15.23 0.56
N PHE A 201 12.71 15.10 1.89
CA PHE A 201 13.76 15.66 2.74
C PHE A 201 14.21 14.59 3.73
N LEU A 202 15.51 14.31 3.73
CA LEU A 202 16.16 13.46 4.73
C LEU A 202 17.08 14.36 5.56
N ILE A 203 16.64 14.71 6.76
CA ILE A 203 17.46 15.46 7.73
C ILE A 203 18.34 14.47 8.47
N SER A 204 19.58 14.86 8.82
CA SER A 204 20.44 14.00 9.63
C SER A 204 19.78 13.68 10.96
N TYR A 205 19.70 12.39 11.29
CA TYR A 205 19.20 11.90 12.56
C TYR A 205 19.97 12.48 13.76
N ALA A 206 21.26 12.79 13.60
CA ALA A 206 22.08 13.45 14.61
C ALA A 206 21.59 14.87 14.98
N SER A 207 20.65 15.43 14.20
CA SER A 207 20.00 16.71 14.51
C SER A 207 18.91 16.61 15.57
N LEU A 208 18.45 15.39 15.89
CA LEU A 208 17.49 15.17 16.96
C LEU A 208 18.15 15.39 18.33
N PRO A 209 17.43 15.87 19.35
CA PRO A 209 17.95 15.98 20.70
C PRO A 209 18.51 14.64 21.21
N GLN A 210 19.64 14.67 21.93
CA GLN A 210 20.33 13.44 22.37
C GLN A 210 19.42 12.51 23.18
N TYR A 211 18.56 13.07 24.06
CA TYR A 211 17.64 12.27 24.86
C TYR A 211 16.65 11.47 23.99
N MET A 212 16.25 11.97 22.81
CA MET A 212 15.38 11.23 21.89
C MET A 212 16.12 10.10 21.17
N GLN A 213 17.42 10.27 20.89
CA GLN A 213 18.20 9.31 20.10
C GLN A 213 18.37 7.96 20.82
N GLU A 214 18.36 7.99 22.15
CA GLU A 214 18.51 6.82 23.03
C GLU A 214 17.21 6.49 23.79
N TYR A 215 16.10 7.15 23.48
CA TYR A 215 14.85 6.94 24.21
C TYR A 215 14.25 5.57 23.90
N TRP A 216 13.98 4.78 24.95
CA TRP A 216 13.50 3.39 24.81
C TRP A 216 11.98 3.25 24.78
N TYR A 217 11.22 4.25 25.23
CA TYR A 217 9.77 4.12 25.39
C TYR A 217 8.96 4.68 24.21
N LYS A 218 9.61 5.36 23.26
CA LYS A 218 8.94 5.94 22.10
C LYS A 218 9.24 5.15 20.84
N HIS A 219 8.25 4.39 20.38
CA HIS A 219 8.35 3.50 19.23
C HIS A 219 7.93 4.22 17.94
N GLU A 220 8.70 5.23 17.54
CA GLU A 220 8.38 6.08 16.38
C GLU A 220 9.42 6.07 15.26
N ALA A 221 10.43 5.19 15.37
CA ALA A 221 11.46 5.02 14.36
C ALA A 221 11.24 3.74 13.55
N TYR A 222 11.30 3.84 12.21
CA TYR A 222 11.51 2.67 11.38
C TYR A 222 12.98 2.30 11.41
N THR A 223 13.30 1.17 12.04
CA THR A 223 14.66 0.63 12.07
C THR A 223 14.79 -0.46 11.02
N TYR A 224 15.87 -0.39 10.25
CA TYR A 224 16.29 -1.45 9.34
C TYR A 224 17.68 -1.92 9.76
N VAL A 225 17.85 -3.24 9.76
CA VAL A 225 19.12 -3.91 10.05
C VAL A 225 19.55 -4.70 8.82
N LEU A 226 20.85 -4.69 8.55
CA LEU A 226 21.50 -5.55 7.56
C LEU A 226 22.07 -6.75 8.30
N LEU A 227 21.62 -7.96 7.96
CA LEU A 227 22.11 -9.20 8.55
C LEU A 227 23.21 -9.81 7.68
N ASP A 228 24.23 -10.39 8.32
CA ASP A 228 25.27 -11.16 7.61
C ASP A 228 24.68 -12.40 6.92
N SER A 229 23.64 -13.00 7.52
CA SER A 229 22.96 -14.20 7.04
C SER A 229 21.45 -14.15 7.38
N PRO A 230 20.55 -14.46 6.43
CA PRO A 230 19.10 -14.53 6.66
C PRO A 230 18.69 -15.48 7.81
N GLU A 231 19.48 -16.52 8.06
CA GLU A 231 19.24 -17.56 9.06
C GLU A 231 19.32 -17.03 10.50
N ARG A 232 20.06 -15.93 10.73
CA ARG A 232 20.18 -15.30 12.04
C ARG A 232 18.91 -14.62 12.53
N LYS A 233 17.92 -14.45 11.65
CA LYS A 233 16.64 -13.83 12.01
C LYS A 233 16.04 -14.44 13.29
N ALA A 234 15.92 -15.77 13.34
CA ALA A 234 15.24 -16.45 14.45
C ALA A 234 16.04 -16.39 15.76
N GLU A 235 17.38 -16.37 15.66
CA GLU A 235 18.28 -16.18 16.79
C GLU A 235 18.12 -14.78 17.38
N ILE A 236 18.16 -13.74 16.53
CA ILE A 236 18.01 -12.34 16.94
C ILE A 236 16.66 -12.08 17.59
N GLU A 237 15.56 -12.57 17.00
CA GLU A 237 14.21 -12.44 17.58
C GLU A 237 14.10 -13.11 18.97
N LYS A 238 14.84 -14.20 19.21
CA LYS A 238 14.87 -14.93 20.47
C LYS A 238 15.75 -14.25 21.53
N GLU A 239 16.87 -13.67 21.14
CA GLU A 239 17.81 -13.00 22.05
C GLU A 239 17.38 -11.58 22.42
N PHE A 240 16.61 -10.92 21.54
CA PHE A 240 16.17 -9.53 21.73
C PHE A 240 15.48 -9.27 23.08
N PRO A 241 14.53 -10.10 23.58
CA PRO A 241 13.89 -9.83 24.86
C PRO A 241 14.88 -9.77 26.03
N VAL A 242 15.92 -10.62 26.02
CA VAL A 242 16.96 -10.63 27.07
C VAL A 242 17.78 -9.34 27.04
N MET A 243 18.08 -8.84 25.86
CA MET A 243 18.74 -7.54 25.69
C MET A 243 17.83 -6.40 26.15
N ALA A 244 16.55 -6.40 25.75
CA ALA A 244 15.61 -5.33 26.02
C ALA A 244 15.37 -5.10 27.52
N GLU A 245 15.39 -6.15 28.36
CA GLU A 245 15.26 -6.02 29.82
C GLU A 245 16.32 -5.08 30.43
N LYS A 246 17.52 -5.00 29.84
CA LYS A 246 18.58 -4.11 30.34
C LYS A 246 18.24 -2.62 30.20
N TYR A 247 17.30 -2.29 29.30
CA TYR A 247 16.96 -0.93 28.93
C TYR A 247 15.55 -0.50 29.38
N LYS A 248 14.80 -1.38 30.06
CA LYS A 248 13.48 -1.06 30.64
C LYS A 248 13.60 -0.31 31.98
N THR A 249 13.94 0.97 31.93
CA THR A 249 14.13 1.83 33.11
C THR A 249 12.85 2.43 33.71
N GLU A 250 11.86 2.82 32.90
CA GLU A 250 10.58 3.42 33.30
C GLU A 250 9.48 2.36 33.57
N GLU A 251 8.44 2.74 34.33
CA GLU A 251 7.32 1.85 34.69
C GLU A 251 6.38 1.54 33.51
N ALA A 252 6.26 2.45 32.53
CA ALA A 252 5.44 2.25 31.35
C ALA A 252 5.90 1.01 30.59
N LEU A 253 4.98 0.10 30.25
CA LEU A 253 5.26 -1.16 29.53
C LEU A 253 6.27 -2.12 30.21
N LYS A 254 6.70 -1.86 31.45
CA LYS A 254 7.65 -2.72 32.18
C LYS A 254 7.09 -4.10 32.49
N ASN A 255 5.77 -4.19 32.62
CA ASN A 255 5.03 -5.43 32.83
C ASN A 255 4.96 -6.32 31.57
N LYS A 256 5.32 -5.78 30.39
CA LYS A 256 5.28 -6.51 29.12
C LYS A 256 6.64 -7.05 28.74
N THR A 257 6.67 -8.22 28.10
CA THR A 257 7.85 -8.73 27.42
C THR A 257 7.99 -8.03 26.08
N TRP A 258 9.11 -7.35 25.85
CA TRP A 258 9.38 -6.63 24.61
C TRP A 258 10.12 -7.57 23.67
N GLY A 259 9.56 -7.79 22.49
CA GLY A 259 10.16 -8.57 21.43
C GLY A 259 10.28 -7.75 20.16
N VAL A 260 10.88 -8.38 19.14
CA VAL A 260 10.89 -7.87 17.78
C VAL A 260 10.48 -8.95 16.80
N SER A 261 9.93 -8.54 15.66
CA SER A 261 9.88 -9.36 14.46
C SER A 261 10.66 -8.69 13.34
N LEU A 262 11.54 -9.45 12.70
CA LEU A 262 12.35 -9.03 11.57
C LEU A 262 11.64 -9.39 10.28
N ILE A 263 11.11 -8.40 9.58
CA ILE A 263 10.41 -8.61 8.31
C ILE A 263 11.36 -8.29 7.14
N PRO A 264 11.60 -9.25 6.22
CA PRO A 264 12.45 -9.01 5.05
C PRO A 264 11.94 -7.82 4.24
N LEU A 265 12.86 -7.00 3.73
CA LEU A 265 12.55 -5.79 2.98
C LEU A 265 11.53 -6.02 1.85
N ALA A 266 11.72 -7.08 1.06
CA ALA A 266 10.87 -7.42 -0.09
C ALA A 266 9.45 -7.89 0.27
N ASP A 267 9.19 -8.25 1.52
CA ASP A 267 7.87 -8.73 1.97
C ASP A 267 7.03 -7.62 2.61
N ILE A 268 7.67 -6.51 3.04
CA ILE A 268 7.04 -5.42 3.80
C ILE A 268 5.75 -4.93 3.14
N HIS A 269 5.75 -4.71 1.83
CA HIS A 269 4.60 -4.16 1.12
C HIS A 269 3.34 -5.05 1.15
N LEU A 270 3.52 -6.38 1.18
CA LEU A 270 2.44 -7.37 1.05
C LEU A 270 2.04 -8.03 2.37
N THR A 271 2.67 -7.65 3.50
CA THR A 271 2.20 -8.02 4.83
C THR A 271 0.94 -7.23 5.21
N PRO A 272 0.07 -7.78 6.09
CA PRO A 272 -1.08 -7.03 6.61
C PRO A 272 -0.69 -5.69 7.21
N GLN A 273 -1.58 -4.69 7.10
CA GLN A 273 -1.42 -3.40 7.79
C GLN A 273 -1.41 -3.64 9.31
N ILE A 274 -0.42 -3.08 9.99
CA ILE A 274 -0.31 -3.08 11.45
C ILE A 274 -0.22 -1.64 11.97
N GLY A 275 -0.20 -1.46 13.30
CA GLY A 275 -0.10 -0.13 13.92
C GLY A 275 1.20 0.59 13.55
N TYR A 276 1.16 1.93 13.51
CA TYR A 276 2.30 2.81 13.18
C TYR A 276 2.93 2.54 11.80
N GLU A 277 2.14 2.07 10.84
CA GLU A 277 2.56 1.85 9.45
C GLU A 277 2.04 2.99 8.55
N THR A 278 2.95 3.81 8.01
CA THR A 278 2.60 4.91 7.09
C THR A 278 2.32 4.44 5.68
N GLU A 279 2.93 3.33 5.26
CA GLU A 279 2.74 2.78 3.93
C GLU A 279 1.32 2.22 3.77
N THR A 280 0.69 2.49 2.62
CA THR A 280 -0.49 1.74 2.18
C THR A 280 -0.07 0.39 1.62
N LYS A 281 -0.36 -0.68 2.38
CA LYS A 281 -0.01 -2.06 2.01
C LYS A 281 -0.81 -2.59 0.82
N GLY A 282 -0.16 -3.44 0.03
CA GLY A 282 -0.81 -4.34 -0.92
C GLY A 282 -1.40 -5.55 -0.20
N ASN A 283 -2.28 -6.28 -0.89
CA ASN A 283 -2.89 -7.50 -0.34
C ASN A 283 -2.43 -8.72 -1.14
N ARG A 284 -1.60 -9.56 -0.51
CA ARG A 284 -1.04 -10.77 -1.15
C ARG A 284 -2.12 -11.71 -1.69
N SER A 285 -3.21 -11.91 -0.94
CA SER A 285 -4.32 -12.77 -1.35
C SER A 285 -5.05 -12.19 -2.55
N ALA A 286 -5.24 -10.87 -2.59
CA ALA A 286 -5.82 -10.19 -3.75
C ALA A 286 -4.91 -10.31 -4.98
N MET A 287 -3.58 -10.17 -4.81
CA MET A 287 -2.63 -10.35 -5.91
C MET A 287 -2.66 -11.78 -6.47
N ILE A 288 -2.74 -12.79 -5.60
CA ILE A 288 -2.89 -14.20 -6.02
C ILE A 288 -4.22 -14.39 -6.78
N ALA A 289 -5.32 -13.82 -6.31
CA ALA A 289 -6.60 -13.88 -6.99
C ALA A 289 -6.55 -13.24 -8.40
N LEU A 290 -5.85 -12.10 -8.54
CA LEU A 290 -5.63 -11.45 -9.83
C LEU A 290 -4.80 -12.31 -10.79
N ILE A 291 -3.80 -13.04 -10.31
CA ILE A 291 -3.05 -14.01 -11.14
C ILE A 291 -3.99 -15.07 -11.70
N PHE A 292 -4.82 -15.67 -10.85
CA PHE A 292 -5.79 -16.69 -11.30
C PHE A 292 -6.81 -16.11 -12.29
N ALA A 293 -7.28 -14.88 -12.07
CA ALA A 293 -8.18 -14.19 -12.99
C ALA A 293 -7.52 -13.93 -14.35
N ALA A 294 -6.27 -13.46 -14.37
CA ALA A 294 -5.50 -13.22 -15.58
C ALA A 294 -5.31 -14.51 -16.39
N VAL A 295 -4.94 -15.61 -15.72
CA VAL A 295 -4.80 -16.93 -16.35
C VAL A 295 -6.15 -17.44 -16.90
N ALA A 296 -7.24 -17.29 -16.14
CA ALA A 296 -8.57 -17.68 -16.59
C ALA A 296 -9.01 -16.92 -17.85
N ILE A 297 -8.77 -15.61 -17.90
CA ILE A 297 -9.07 -14.76 -19.08
C ILE A 297 -8.26 -15.20 -20.30
N LEU A 298 -6.96 -15.49 -20.15
CA LEU A 298 -6.13 -16.00 -21.25
C LEU A 298 -6.62 -17.33 -21.77
N VAL A 299 -6.95 -18.26 -20.87
CA VAL A 299 -7.50 -19.57 -21.23
C VAL A 299 -8.82 -19.41 -21.98
N ILE A 300 -9.72 -18.54 -21.52
CA ILE A 300 -10.98 -18.24 -22.22
C ILE A 300 -10.71 -17.70 -23.63
N ALA A 301 -9.77 -16.77 -23.78
CA ALA A 301 -9.41 -16.20 -25.08
C ALA A 301 -8.87 -17.25 -26.04
N TRP A 302 -7.97 -18.12 -25.58
CA TRP A 302 -7.43 -19.22 -26.39
C TRP A 302 -8.48 -20.27 -26.74
N ILE A 303 -9.33 -20.66 -25.79
CA ILE A 303 -10.43 -21.59 -26.03
C ILE A 303 -11.39 -21.02 -27.07
N ASN A 304 -11.74 -19.74 -26.97
CA ASN A 304 -12.62 -19.08 -27.93
C ASN A 304 -12.01 -19.12 -29.35
N TYR A 305 -10.71 -18.81 -29.47
CA TYR A 305 -9.99 -18.93 -30.74
C TYR A 305 -10.01 -20.37 -31.30
N ILE A 306 -9.76 -21.37 -30.44
CA ILE A 306 -9.81 -22.79 -30.84
C ILE A 306 -11.21 -23.15 -31.31
N ASN A 307 -12.25 -22.81 -30.55
CA ASN A 307 -13.64 -23.14 -30.86
C ASN A 307 -14.05 -22.55 -32.22
N LEU A 308 -13.70 -21.29 -32.48
CA LEU A 308 -13.96 -20.60 -33.74
C LEU A 308 -13.16 -21.18 -34.91
N THR A 309 -11.91 -21.58 -34.68
CA THR A 309 -11.05 -22.21 -35.69
C THR A 309 -11.53 -23.63 -36.01
N VAL A 310 -11.93 -24.40 -34.99
CA VAL A 310 -12.43 -25.77 -35.11
C VAL A 310 -13.80 -25.81 -35.79
N ALA A 311 -14.70 -24.86 -35.49
CA ALA A 311 -15.98 -24.74 -36.20
C ALA A 311 -15.83 -24.60 -37.72
N ARG A 312 -14.68 -24.07 -38.18
CA ARG A 312 -14.34 -23.91 -39.60
C ARG A 312 -13.44 -24.99 -40.18
N SER A 313 -13.14 -26.02 -39.40
CA SER A 313 -12.34 -27.17 -39.84
C SER A 313 -12.91 -27.83 -41.09
N MET A 314 -14.23 -27.78 -41.32
CA MET A 314 -14.88 -28.39 -42.48
C MET A 314 -14.42 -27.80 -43.83
N GLU A 315 -14.23 -26.49 -43.89
CA GLU A 315 -13.77 -25.82 -45.11
C GLU A 315 -12.27 -26.04 -45.32
N ARG A 316 -11.49 -26.02 -44.22
CA ARG A 316 -10.05 -26.33 -44.24
C ARG A 316 -9.76 -27.81 -44.51
N ALA A 317 -10.66 -28.73 -44.14
CA ALA A 317 -10.50 -30.16 -44.34
C ALA A 317 -10.45 -30.54 -45.83
N LYS A 318 -11.23 -29.87 -46.69
CA LYS A 318 -11.16 -30.06 -48.15
C LYS A 318 -9.80 -29.61 -48.70
N GLU A 319 -9.32 -28.44 -48.29
CA GLU A 319 -8.01 -27.89 -48.70
C GLU A 319 -6.85 -28.81 -48.27
N VAL A 320 -6.84 -29.26 -47.02
CA VAL A 320 -5.84 -30.18 -46.47
C VAL A 320 -5.92 -31.56 -47.13
N GLY A 321 -7.13 -32.03 -47.43
CA GLY A 321 -7.38 -33.28 -48.14
C GLY A 321 -6.78 -33.28 -49.53
N VAL A 322 -7.00 -32.21 -50.31
CA VAL A 322 -6.40 -32.03 -51.65
C VAL A 322 -4.88 -31.98 -51.56
N ARG A 323 -4.30 -31.21 -50.64
CA ARG A 323 -2.83 -31.12 -50.48
C ARG A 323 -2.18 -32.45 -50.10
N ARG A 324 -2.82 -33.25 -49.23
CA ARG A 324 -2.32 -34.60 -48.89
C ARG A 324 -2.35 -35.56 -50.07
N VAL A 325 -3.38 -35.47 -50.92
CA VAL A 325 -3.47 -36.29 -52.14
C VAL A 325 -2.41 -35.87 -53.16
N VAL A 326 -2.04 -34.59 -53.20
CA VAL A 326 -0.96 -34.04 -54.04
C VAL A 326 0.45 -34.27 -53.44
N GLY A 327 0.58 -34.95 -52.30
CA GLY A 327 1.87 -35.37 -51.74
C GLY A 327 2.42 -34.53 -50.59
N ALA A 328 1.63 -33.63 -49.99
CA ALA A 328 2.08 -32.84 -48.83
C ALA A 328 2.29 -33.73 -47.58
N PHE A 329 3.46 -33.62 -46.95
CA PHE A 329 3.79 -34.35 -45.72
C PHE A 329 3.01 -33.82 -44.52
N ARG A 330 2.69 -34.70 -43.56
CA ARG A 330 1.94 -34.33 -42.34
C ARG A 330 2.60 -33.19 -41.57
N GLN A 331 3.93 -33.22 -41.44
CA GLN A 331 4.70 -32.21 -40.72
C GLN A 331 4.62 -30.83 -41.40
N GLN A 332 4.64 -30.76 -42.74
CA GLN A 332 4.56 -29.50 -43.47
C GLN A 332 3.23 -28.77 -43.22
N LEU A 333 2.15 -29.51 -43.03
CA LEU A 333 0.82 -28.96 -42.69
C LEU A 333 0.75 -28.50 -41.23
N ILE A 334 1.39 -29.21 -40.30
CA ILE A 334 1.48 -28.78 -38.89
C ILE A 334 2.24 -27.46 -38.78
N TYR A 335 3.42 -27.37 -39.41
CA TYR A 335 4.22 -26.14 -39.39
C TYR A 335 3.49 -24.96 -40.05
N GLN A 336 2.73 -25.21 -41.12
CA GLN A 336 1.89 -24.18 -41.72
C GLN A 336 0.81 -23.67 -40.75
N PHE A 337 0.09 -24.55 -40.04
CA PHE A 337 -0.93 -24.14 -39.09
C PHE A 337 -0.36 -23.46 -37.85
N LEU A 338 0.79 -23.94 -37.34
CA LEU A 338 1.50 -23.28 -36.25
C LEU A 338 1.98 -21.89 -36.67
N PHE A 339 2.46 -21.73 -37.91
CA PHE A 339 2.87 -20.43 -38.44
C PHE A 339 1.68 -19.48 -38.60
N GLU A 340 0.52 -19.96 -39.08
CA GLU A 340 -0.70 -19.15 -39.12
C GLU A 340 -1.11 -18.69 -37.71
N ALA A 341 -1.09 -19.60 -36.72
CA ALA A 341 -1.40 -19.26 -35.34
C ALA A 341 -0.39 -18.26 -34.75
N LEU A 342 0.89 -18.39 -35.07
CA LEU A 342 1.94 -17.45 -34.66
C LEU A 342 1.69 -16.05 -35.20
N VAL A 343 1.38 -15.91 -36.50
CA VAL A 343 1.08 -14.60 -37.11
C VAL A 343 -0.14 -13.96 -36.45
N MET A 344 -1.20 -14.74 -36.18
CA MET A 344 -2.41 -14.25 -35.53
C MET A 344 -2.16 -13.79 -34.08
N ASN A 345 -1.41 -14.58 -33.29
CA ASN A 345 -1.05 -14.23 -31.93
C ASN A 345 -0.13 -13.00 -31.89
N LEU A 346 0.79 -12.86 -32.85
CA LEU A 346 1.69 -11.70 -32.92
C LEU A 346 0.93 -10.41 -33.20
N ILE A 347 -0.01 -10.43 -34.16
CA ILE A 347 -0.86 -9.27 -34.44
C ILE A 347 -1.73 -8.93 -33.23
N ALA A 348 -2.34 -9.93 -32.58
CA ALA A 348 -3.13 -9.73 -31.38
C ALA A 348 -2.31 -9.16 -30.22
N PHE A 349 -1.06 -9.60 -30.06
CA PHE A 349 -0.14 -9.11 -29.05
C PHE A 349 0.26 -7.65 -29.30
N ILE A 350 0.61 -7.28 -30.54
CA ILE A 350 0.91 -5.87 -30.88
C ILE A 350 -0.29 -4.97 -30.57
N LEU A 351 -1.50 -5.41 -30.93
CA LEU A 351 -2.73 -4.69 -30.59
C LEU A 351 -2.96 -4.64 -29.09
N ALA A 352 -2.69 -5.72 -28.36
CA ALA A 352 -2.82 -5.75 -26.91
C ALA A 352 -1.88 -4.76 -26.23
N VAL A 353 -0.61 -4.68 -26.65
CA VAL A 353 0.35 -3.68 -26.14
C VAL A 353 -0.14 -2.26 -26.41
N GLY A 354 -0.61 -1.97 -27.62
CA GLY A 354 -1.18 -0.66 -27.94
C GLY A 354 -2.44 -0.31 -27.13
N LEU A 355 -3.29 -1.30 -26.83
CA LEU A 355 -4.44 -1.13 -25.94
C LEU A 355 -4.01 -0.86 -24.50
N ILE A 356 -3.00 -1.57 -23.99
CA ILE A 356 -2.45 -1.34 -22.65
C ILE A 356 -1.92 0.09 -22.55
N GLU A 357 -1.12 0.55 -23.52
CA GLU A 357 -0.57 1.90 -23.53
C GLU A 357 -1.66 2.99 -23.50
N LEU A 358 -2.77 2.77 -24.22
CA LEU A 358 -3.91 3.69 -24.23
C LEU A 358 -4.71 3.70 -22.91
N VAL A 359 -4.84 2.54 -22.25
CA VAL A 359 -5.62 2.38 -21.01
C VAL A 359 -4.81 2.73 -19.76
N LEU A 360 -3.48 2.57 -19.80
CA LEU A 360 -2.61 2.71 -18.63
C LEU A 360 -2.74 4.05 -17.89
N PRO A 361 -2.87 5.23 -18.55
CA PRO A 361 -3.06 6.49 -17.84
C PRO A 361 -4.35 6.53 -17.01
N HIS A 362 -5.45 6.02 -17.56
CA HIS A 362 -6.74 5.94 -16.86
C HIS A 362 -6.70 4.90 -15.74
N PHE A 363 -6.00 3.79 -15.96
CA PHE A 363 -5.77 2.78 -14.93
C PHE A 363 -4.97 3.36 -13.75
N ASN A 364 -3.91 4.12 -14.04
CA ASN A 364 -3.08 4.78 -13.02
C ASN A 364 -3.87 5.79 -12.18
N GLN A 365 -4.79 6.54 -12.81
CA GLN A 365 -5.71 7.43 -12.09
C GLN A 365 -6.69 6.66 -11.20
N LEU A 366 -7.23 5.55 -11.70
CA LEU A 366 -8.20 4.73 -10.97
C LEU A 366 -7.57 4.06 -9.73
N VAL A 367 -6.35 3.54 -9.88
CA VAL A 367 -5.64 2.84 -8.80
C VAL A 367 -4.85 3.82 -7.92
N GLY A 368 -4.68 5.08 -8.34
CA GLY A 368 -3.89 6.07 -7.60
C GLY A 368 -2.41 5.73 -7.54
N ARG A 369 -1.89 4.96 -8.51
CA ARG A 369 -0.50 4.50 -8.56
C ARG A 369 0.09 4.80 -9.93
N THR A 370 1.40 5.07 -9.98
CA THR A 370 2.13 5.29 -11.23
C THR A 370 2.73 3.97 -11.72
N VAL A 371 1.88 3.06 -12.21
CA VAL A 371 2.38 1.86 -12.88
C VAL A 371 2.97 2.29 -14.22
N THR A 372 4.25 2.00 -14.43
CA THR A 372 4.95 2.31 -15.67
C THR A 372 5.41 1.03 -16.35
N PHE A 373 5.74 1.12 -17.64
CA PHE A 373 6.35 0.02 -18.37
C PHE A 373 7.78 -0.34 -17.88
N SER A 374 8.32 0.33 -16.85
CA SER A 374 9.61 -0.02 -16.25
C SER A 374 9.66 -1.48 -15.81
N VAL A 375 8.52 -2.02 -15.37
CA VAL A 375 8.34 -3.41 -14.93
C VAL A 375 8.65 -4.39 -16.08
N TRP A 376 8.40 -4.02 -17.34
CA TRP A 376 8.66 -4.85 -18.52
C TRP A 376 10.17 -4.99 -18.84
N PHE A 377 11.02 -4.14 -18.26
CA PHE A 377 12.46 -4.21 -18.43
C PHE A 377 13.15 -5.09 -17.37
N MET A 378 12.40 -5.71 -16.46
CA MET A 378 12.96 -6.71 -15.53
C MET A 378 13.22 -8.05 -16.24
N ASP A 379 14.36 -8.69 -15.97
CA ASP A 379 14.83 -9.87 -16.71
C ASP A 379 13.83 -11.05 -16.72
N TYR A 380 13.08 -11.24 -15.63
CA TYR A 380 12.12 -12.34 -15.50
C TYR A 380 10.79 -12.10 -16.25
N TRP A 381 10.47 -10.86 -16.62
CA TRP A 381 9.22 -10.53 -17.31
C TRP A 381 9.19 -11.07 -18.73
N TRP A 382 10.31 -10.99 -19.44
CA TRP A 382 10.45 -11.55 -20.78
C TRP A 382 10.27 -13.06 -20.77
N ILE A 383 10.71 -13.76 -19.72
CA ILE A 383 10.50 -15.20 -19.57
C ILE A 383 9.00 -15.50 -19.47
N LEU A 384 8.26 -14.77 -18.63
CA LEU A 384 6.81 -14.94 -18.49
C LEU A 384 6.08 -14.65 -19.82
N LEU A 385 6.45 -13.57 -20.51
CA LEU A 385 5.85 -13.16 -21.77
C LEU A 385 6.09 -14.20 -22.87
N VAL A 386 7.32 -14.68 -22.99
CA VAL A 386 7.69 -15.77 -23.93
C VAL A 386 6.93 -17.05 -23.59
N LEU A 387 6.80 -17.41 -22.31
CA LEU A 387 6.07 -18.60 -21.88
C LEU A 387 4.58 -18.50 -22.25
N VAL A 388 3.92 -17.38 -21.96
CA VAL A 388 2.52 -17.14 -22.32
C VAL A 388 2.34 -17.19 -23.85
N PHE A 389 3.28 -16.61 -24.60
CA PHE A 389 3.22 -16.58 -26.06
C PHE A 389 3.41 -17.96 -26.68
N ILE A 390 4.37 -18.74 -26.20
CA ILE A 390 4.60 -20.13 -26.60
C ILE A 390 3.37 -20.99 -26.26
N ALA A 391 2.88 -20.89 -25.03
CA ALA A 391 1.67 -21.61 -24.59
C ALA A 391 0.48 -21.29 -25.51
N GLY A 392 0.29 -20.00 -25.84
CA GLY A 392 -0.73 -19.55 -26.77
C GLY A 392 -0.59 -20.17 -28.16
N ILE A 393 0.61 -20.20 -28.74
CA ILE A 393 0.86 -20.82 -30.06
C ILE A 393 0.57 -22.32 -30.05
N PHE A 394 1.07 -23.04 -29.04
CA PHE A 394 0.86 -24.49 -28.94
C PHE A 394 -0.62 -24.81 -28.74
N ILE A 395 -1.29 -24.17 -27.80
CA ILE A 395 -2.69 -24.42 -27.49
C ILE A 395 -3.58 -24.07 -28.70
N SER A 396 -3.34 -22.92 -29.34
CA SER A 396 -4.17 -22.41 -30.44
C SER A 396 -3.91 -23.09 -31.80
N GLY A 397 -2.67 -23.52 -32.08
CA GLY A 397 -2.28 -24.06 -33.39
C GLY A 397 -2.17 -25.59 -33.44
N TYR A 398 -1.69 -26.23 -32.36
CA TYR A 398 -1.43 -27.67 -32.35
C TYR A 398 -2.73 -28.49 -32.32
N TYR A 399 -3.71 -28.05 -31.52
CA TYR A 399 -4.96 -28.79 -31.35
C TYR A 399 -5.81 -28.86 -32.63
N PRO A 400 -6.08 -27.75 -33.37
CA PRO A 400 -6.78 -27.83 -34.65
C PRO A 400 -6.02 -28.65 -35.72
N ALA A 401 -4.68 -28.59 -35.71
CA ALA A 401 -3.86 -29.37 -36.62
C ALA A 401 -4.00 -30.88 -36.36
N LEU A 402 -3.93 -31.33 -35.10
CA LEU A 402 -4.15 -32.73 -34.73
C LEU A 402 -5.56 -33.23 -35.08
N ALA A 403 -6.59 -32.42 -34.81
CA ALA A 403 -7.98 -32.75 -35.11
C ALA A 403 -8.20 -33.03 -36.62
N LEU A 404 -7.48 -32.32 -37.49
CA LEU A 404 -7.55 -32.48 -38.95
C LEU A 404 -6.64 -33.61 -39.48
N LEU A 405 -5.47 -33.81 -38.87
CA LEU A 405 -4.41 -34.66 -39.45
C LEU A 405 -4.51 -36.14 -39.06
N ASN A 406 -5.15 -36.50 -37.95
CA ASN A 406 -5.28 -37.90 -37.49
C ASN A 406 -6.30 -38.73 -38.30
N ARG A 407 -6.86 -38.18 -39.39
CA ARG A 407 -7.89 -38.85 -40.21
C ARG A 407 -7.41 -39.15 -41.63
N LYS A 408 -7.99 -40.20 -42.24
CA LYS A 408 -7.64 -40.66 -43.59
C LYS A 408 -8.07 -39.60 -44.64
N PRO A 409 -7.26 -39.31 -45.68
CA PRO A 409 -7.59 -38.30 -46.70
C PRO A 409 -8.95 -38.51 -47.39
N ILE A 410 -9.34 -39.77 -47.57
CA ILE A 410 -10.59 -40.15 -48.24
C ILE A 410 -11.84 -39.76 -47.44
N THR A 411 -11.75 -39.71 -46.10
CA THR A 411 -12.84 -39.28 -45.23
C THR A 411 -12.94 -37.75 -45.15
N LEU A 412 -11.84 -37.03 -45.40
CA LEU A 412 -11.80 -35.56 -45.45
C LEU A 412 -12.47 -35.01 -46.73
N LEU A 413 -12.34 -35.72 -47.86
CA LEU A 413 -12.91 -35.31 -49.15
C LEU A 413 -14.40 -35.63 -49.29
N LYS A 414 -14.89 -36.71 -48.67
CA LYS A 414 -16.30 -37.15 -48.74
C LYS A 414 -17.28 -36.38 -47.84
N GLY A 415 -16.82 -35.38 -47.07
CA GLY A 415 -17.69 -34.52 -46.27
C GLY A 415 -18.47 -35.20 -45.13
N LYS A 416 -18.30 -36.51 -44.89
CA LYS A 416 -18.91 -37.29 -43.81
C LYS A 416 -18.31 -36.98 -42.42
N PHE A 417 -17.99 -35.72 -42.17
CA PHE A 417 -17.38 -35.22 -40.94
C PHE A 417 -18.40 -34.99 -39.80
N LEU A 418 -19.69 -35.16 -40.09
CA LEU A 418 -20.80 -34.74 -39.22
C LEU A 418 -20.86 -35.43 -37.84
N HIS A 419 -20.21 -36.59 -37.62
CA HIS A 419 -20.30 -37.30 -36.34
C HIS A 419 -19.05 -38.13 -36.00
N SER A 420 -17.98 -37.47 -35.58
CA SER A 420 -16.89 -38.12 -34.84
C SER A 420 -17.09 -37.84 -33.35
N LYS A 421 -17.69 -38.79 -32.61
CA LYS A 421 -18.03 -38.68 -31.16
C LYS A 421 -16.91 -38.09 -30.27
N SER A 422 -15.64 -38.31 -30.61
CA SER A 422 -14.49 -37.82 -29.83
C SER A 422 -14.14 -36.34 -30.09
N GLY A 423 -14.33 -35.84 -31.31
CA GLY A 423 -14.06 -34.43 -31.67
C GLY A 423 -15.15 -33.50 -31.13
N ASP A 424 -16.40 -33.92 -31.25
CA ASP A 424 -17.54 -33.19 -30.69
C ASP A 424 -17.50 -33.15 -29.16
N ARG A 425 -17.13 -34.27 -28.50
CA ARG A 425 -16.99 -34.32 -27.03
C ARG A 425 -15.90 -33.36 -26.53
N THR A 426 -14.78 -33.26 -27.23
CA THR A 426 -13.69 -32.36 -26.79
C THR A 426 -14.08 -30.89 -26.97
N ARG A 427 -14.74 -30.53 -28.08
CA ARG A 427 -15.31 -29.18 -28.27
C ARG A 427 -16.36 -28.88 -27.21
N GLN A 428 -17.24 -29.83 -26.92
CA GLN A 428 -18.27 -29.67 -25.90
C GLN A 428 -17.67 -29.41 -24.52
N VAL A 429 -16.65 -30.18 -24.12
CA VAL A 429 -15.92 -29.94 -22.87
C VAL A 429 -15.27 -28.55 -22.87
N LEU A 430 -14.60 -28.16 -23.95
CA LEU A 430 -13.91 -26.88 -24.04
C LEU A 430 -14.89 -25.69 -23.95
N VAL A 431 -16.03 -25.80 -24.63
CA VAL A 431 -17.13 -24.82 -24.58
C VAL A 431 -17.75 -24.75 -23.19
N VAL A 432 -17.99 -25.89 -22.53
CA VAL A 432 -18.51 -25.92 -21.16
C VAL A 432 -17.53 -25.24 -20.20
N VAL A 433 -16.24 -25.58 -20.26
CA VAL A 433 -15.20 -24.95 -19.44
C VAL A 433 -15.15 -23.44 -19.67
N GLN A 434 -15.22 -22.98 -20.93
CA GLN A 434 -15.24 -21.56 -21.28
C GLN A 434 -16.43 -20.83 -20.64
N TYR A 435 -17.64 -21.34 -20.85
CA TYR A 435 -18.85 -20.69 -20.33
C TYR A 435 -18.91 -20.74 -18.81
N THR A 436 -18.49 -21.84 -18.18
CA THR A 436 -18.37 -21.92 -16.72
C THR A 436 -17.36 -20.91 -16.17
N ALA A 437 -16.16 -20.82 -16.76
CA ALA A 437 -15.16 -19.85 -16.33
C ALA A 437 -15.64 -18.40 -16.52
N SER A 438 -16.33 -18.12 -17.62
CA SER A 438 -16.90 -16.79 -17.91
C SER A 438 -18.01 -16.45 -16.91
N MET A 439 -18.86 -17.42 -16.55
CA MET A 439 -19.91 -17.26 -15.55
C MET A 439 -19.33 -16.99 -14.16
N ILE A 440 -18.28 -17.73 -13.76
CA ILE A 440 -17.59 -17.51 -12.48
C ILE A 440 -17.02 -16.08 -12.43
N LEU A 441 -16.30 -15.64 -13.47
CA LEU A 441 -15.73 -14.29 -13.54
C LEU A 441 -16.82 -13.21 -13.48
N LEU A 442 -17.94 -13.42 -14.16
CA LEU A 442 -19.08 -12.50 -14.12
C LEU A 442 -19.65 -12.42 -12.70
N CYS A 443 -19.90 -13.55 -12.05
CA CYS A 443 -20.39 -13.59 -10.67
C CYS A 443 -19.43 -12.90 -9.69
N VAL A 444 -18.12 -13.18 -9.78
CA VAL A 444 -17.10 -12.51 -8.94
C VAL A 444 -17.12 -11.01 -9.15
N THR A 445 -17.19 -10.55 -10.40
CA THR A 445 -17.25 -9.12 -10.72
C THR A 445 -18.50 -8.46 -10.13
N LEU A 446 -19.66 -9.11 -10.23
CA LEU A 446 -20.91 -8.61 -9.66
C LEU A 446 -20.88 -8.58 -8.13
N ILE A 447 -20.28 -9.58 -7.47
CA ILE A 447 -20.11 -9.62 -6.02
C ILE A 447 -19.21 -8.46 -5.56
N VAL A 448 -18.06 -8.27 -6.20
CA VAL A 448 -17.16 -7.15 -5.88
C VAL A 448 -17.86 -5.81 -6.09
N PHE A 449 -18.61 -5.66 -7.18
CA PHE A 449 -19.39 -4.45 -7.43
C PHE A 449 -20.44 -4.21 -6.32
N ALA A 450 -21.16 -5.25 -5.89
CA ALA A 450 -22.12 -5.16 -4.80
C ALA A 450 -21.45 -4.79 -3.46
N GLN A 451 -20.28 -5.37 -3.16
CA GLN A 451 -19.51 -5.04 -1.96
C GLN A 451 -19.01 -3.59 -1.97
N LEU A 452 -18.48 -3.09 -3.09
CA LEU A 452 -18.08 -1.70 -3.23
C LEU A 452 -19.26 -0.74 -3.07
N ASN A 453 -20.42 -1.09 -3.61
CA ASN A 453 -21.63 -0.29 -3.44
C ASN A 453 -22.12 -0.32 -1.98
N PHE A 454 -22.03 -1.46 -1.29
CA PHE A 454 -22.33 -1.54 0.14
C PHE A 454 -21.40 -0.65 0.97
N MET A 455 -20.08 -0.75 0.76
CA MET A 455 -19.10 0.07 1.48
C MET A 455 -19.29 1.57 1.25
N ARG A 456 -19.66 1.99 0.04
CA ARG A 456 -19.91 3.41 -0.28
C ARG A 456 -21.15 3.99 0.37
N ASN A 457 -22.13 3.15 0.70
CA ASN A 457 -23.41 3.58 1.27
C ASN A 457 -23.54 3.30 2.79
N GLN A 458 -22.55 2.63 3.38
CA GLN A 458 -22.50 2.37 4.81
C GLN A 458 -22.37 3.69 5.58
N SER A 459 -23.19 3.86 6.62
CA SER A 459 -23.08 5.03 7.50
C SER A 459 -21.75 4.98 8.28
N LEU A 460 -21.01 6.08 8.25
CA LEU A 460 -19.73 6.22 8.97
C LEU A 460 -19.91 6.57 10.45
N GLY A 461 -21.12 6.95 10.88
CA GLY A 461 -21.36 7.49 12.22
C GLY A 461 -20.87 8.93 12.42
N VAL A 462 -20.37 9.57 11.36
CA VAL A 462 -19.88 10.95 11.33
C VAL A 462 -20.43 11.70 10.12
N LYS A 463 -20.56 13.01 10.25
CA LYS A 463 -20.93 13.91 9.15
C LYS A 463 -19.68 14.46 8.48
N THR A 464 -19.41 14.00 7.27
CA THR A 464 -18.32 14.50 6.40
C THR A 464 -18.82 15.32 5.23
N SER A 465 -20.14 15.34 4.99
CA SER A 465 -20.73 16.11 3.90
C SER A 465 -20.69 17.61 4.20
N GLN A 466 -20.21 18.39 3.22
CA GLN A 466 -20.03 19.84 3.31
C GLN A 466 -19.05 20.28 4.41
N THR A 467 -18.14 19.41 4.84
CA THR A 467 -17.04 19.74 5.75
C THR A 467 -15.81 20.14 4.96
N LEU A 468 -15.26 21.32 5.23
CA LEU A 468 -13.97 21.74 4.72
C LEU A 468 -12.92 21.58 5.82
N VAL A 469 -11.94 20.70 5.61
CA VAL A 469 -10.83 20.51 6.55
C VAL A 469 -9.67 21.40 6.15
N VAL A 470 -9.24 22.26 7.05
CA VAL A 470 -8.06 23.12 6.86
C VAL A 470 -6.96 22.68 7.80
N LYS A 471 -5.79 22.36 7.23
CA LYS A 471 -4.62 22.02 8.05
C LYS A 471 -4.10 23.24 8.81
N PHE A 472 -3.68 22.98 10.04
CA PHE A 472 -3.10 23.94 10.97
C PHE A 472 -2.02 24.82 10.32
N PRO A 473 -2.01 26.16 10.45
CA PRO A 473 -0.90 27.02 9.96
C PRO A 473 0.46 26.64 10.59
N GLY A 474 1.61 27.13 10.12
CA GLY A 474 2.89 26.81 10.79
C GLY A 474 2.88 27.17 12.28
N HIS A 475 3.65 26.46 13.12
CA HIS A 475 3.80 26.81 14.54
C HIS A 475 4.28 28.26 14.66
N THR A 476 3.61 29.06 15.50
CA THR A 476 4.00 30.45 15.79
C THR A 476 3.76 30.79 17.25
N GLU A 477 4.52 31.74 17.80
CA GLU A 477 4.29 32.24 19.16
C GLU A 477 2.84 32.72 19.36
N GLY A 478 2.26 32.37 20.51
CA GLY A 478 0.86 32.68 20.82
C GLY A 478 -0.15 31.92 19.96
N GLN A 479 0.22 30.73 19.46
CA GLN A 479 -0.59 29.91 18.56
C GLN A 479 -2.04 29.76 19.03
N ASN A 480 -2.26 29.34 20.27
CA ASN A 480 -3.61 29.11 20.82
C ASN A 480 -4.48 30.36 20.74
N ILE A 481 -3.93 31.54 21.07
CA ILE A 481 -4.64 32.82 20.99
C ILE A 481 -5.01 33.15 19.54
N LYS A 482 -4.06 32.97 18.61
CA LYS A 482 -4.28 33.23 17.17
C LYS A 482 -5.32 32.29 16.58
N LEU A 483 -5.35 31.04 17.04
CA LEU A 483 -6.36 30.07 16.62
C LEU A 483 -7.73 30.43 17.09
N GLU A 484 -7.89 30.74 18.38
CA GLU A 484 -9.19 31.17 18.89
C GLU A 484 -9.69 32.41 18.14
N ALA A 485 -8.80 33.35 17.81
CA ALA A 485 -9.15 34.49 16.96
C ALA A 485 -9.57 34.06 15.54
N MET A 486 -8.87 33.10 14.93
CA MET A 486 -9.19 32.54 13.61
C MET A 486 -10.54 31.80 13.62
N LYS A 487 -10.80 30.93 14.60
CA LYS A 487 -12.09 30.23 14.75
C LYS A 487 -13.23 31.23 14.90
N LYS A 488 -13.08 32.24 15.75
CA LYS A 488 -14.08 33.31 15.90
C LYS A 488 -14.28 34.11 14.62
N ALA A 489 -13.24 34.35 13.83
CA ALA A 489 -13.36 35.03 12.55
C ALA A 489 -14.09 34.17 11.49
N ILE A 490 -13.77 32.87 11.41
CA ILE A 490 -14.40 31.93 10.47
C ILE A 490 -15.86 31.70 10.85
N ALA A 491 -16.17 31.56 12.14
CA ALA A 491 -17.54 31.37 12.63
C ALA A 491 -18.48 32.56 12.34
N ARG A 492 -17.93 33.75 12.03
CA ARG A 492 -18.72 34.92 11.60
C ARG A 492 -19.09 34.90 10.12
N LEU A 493 -18.52 34.00 9.33
CA LEU A 493 -18.85 33.90 7.91
C LEU A 493 -20.28 33.34 7.76
N PRO A 494 -21.17 33.98 6.97
CA PRO A 494 -22.59 33.58 6.88
C PRO A 494 -22.84 32.14 6.40
N LEU A 495 -21.89 31.56 5.67
CA LEU A 495 -21.98 30.20 5.11
C LEU A 495 -21.39 29.13 6.04
N VAL A 496 -20.78 29.54 7.16
CA VAL A 496 -20.18 28.63 8.13
C VAL A 496 -21.16 28.36 9.25
N HIS A 497 -21.54 27.10 9.42
CA HIS A 497 -22.48 26.69 10.47
C HIS A 497 -21.78 26.41 11.81
N ARG A 498 -20.62 25.75 11.77
CA ARG A 498 -19.79 25.36 12.91
C ARG A 498 -18.32 25.37 12.51
N VAL A 499 -17.44 25.59 13.48
CA VAL A 499 -15.98 25.52 13.34
C VAL A 499 -15.46 24.77 14.56
N THR A 500 -14.54 23.84 14.38
CA THR A 500 -13.95 23.05 15.47
C THR A 500 -12.45 22.88 15.24
N PHE A 501 -11.68 22.80 16.32
CA PHE A 501 -10.29 22.37 16.30
C PHE A 501 -10.16 20.92 16.71
N SER A 502 -9.32 20.17 15.99
CA SER A 502 -9.04 18.79 16.35
C SER A 502 -7.61 18.36 16.03
N GLY A 503 -7.11 17.39 16.80
CA GLY A 503 -5.83 16.73 16.53
C GLY A 503 -5.89 15.74 15.38
N ALA A 504 -7.07 15.20 15.08
CA ALA A 504 -7.34 14.34 13.94
C ALA A 504 -8.74 14.59 13.38
N VAL A 505 -8.95 14.21 12.12
CA VAL A 505 -10.26 14.29 11.46
C VAL A 505 -10.76 12.89 11.09
N PRO A 506 -12.08 12.64 11.04
CA PRO A 506 -12.60 11.37 10.58
C PRO A 506 -12.07 11.01 9.19
N GLY A 507 -11.55 9.80 9.05
CA GLY A 507 -10.82 9.31 7.88
C GLY A 507 -9.32 9.14 8.12
N GLU A 508 -8.75 9.74 9.17
CA GLU A 508 -7.35 9.60 9.57
C GLU A 508 -7.19 8.91 10.94
N GLU A 509 -6.06 8.24 11.13
CA GLU A 509 -5.67 7.70 12.44
C GLU A 509 -5.29 8.84 13.40
N VAL A 510 -5.70 8.76 14.68
CA VAL A 510 -5.34 9.75 15.70
C VAL A 510 -3.84 9.71 16.00
N ALA A 511 -3.24 8.52 15.88
CA ALA A 511 -1.81 8.24 15.88
C ALA A 511 -1.06 8.66 17.15
N THR A 512 -1.78 9.00 18.22
CA THR A 512 -1.22 9.26 19.55
C THR A 512 -1.90 8.34 20.54
N PHE A 513 -1.11 7.49 21.18
CA PHE A 513 -1.60 6.50 22.14
C PHE A 513 -1.00 6.77 23.50
N LEU A 514 -1.85 6.76 24.53
CA LEU A 514 -1.43 6.85 25.92
C LEU A 514 -1.88 5.62 26.70
N SER A 515 -1.06 5.23 27.66
CA SER A 515 -1.25 4.08 28.53
C SER A 515 -2.13 4.48 29.72
N ASN A 516 -3.44 4.23 29.58
CA ASN A 516 -4.43 4.67 30.55
C ASN A 516 -5.07 3.46 31.27
N ARG A 517 -5.57 3.70 32.47
CA ARG A 517 -6.29 2.70 33.27
C ARG A 517 -7.38 3.32 34.12
N ARG A 518 -8.33 2.52 34.56
CA ARG A 518 -9.24 2.96 35.64
C ARG A 518 -8.43 3.18 36.91
N THR A 519 -8.69 4.29 37.61
CA THR A 519 -7.96 4.63 38.83
C THR A 519 -8.18 3.59 39.93
N ASN A 520 -9.39 3.05 40.01
CA ASN A 520 -9.80 2.06 41.02
C ASN A 520 -9.71 0.60 40.49
N ASP A 521 -8.93 0.34 39.43
CA ASP A 521 -8.76 -1.03 38.93
C ASP A 521 -7.91 -1.88 39.88
N ALA A 522 -8.49 -2.98 40.38
CA ALA A 522 -7.81 -3.95 41.23
C ALA A 522 -6.62 -4.63 40.53
N LEU A 523 -6.70 -4.81 39.20
CA LEU A 523 -5.64 -5.45 38.41
C LEU A 523 -4.60 -4.44 37.89
N LYS A 524 -4.84 -3.13 38.07
CA LYS A 524 -4.01 -2.02 37.57
C LYS A 524 -3.60 -2.19 36.10
N GLN A 525 -4.49 -2.73 35.27
CA GLN A 525 -4.18 -3.03 33.87
C GLN A 525 -4.11 -1.76 33.06
N ASN A 526 -2.91 -1.41 32.60
CA ASN A 526 -2.71 -0.33 31.66
C ASN A 526 -3.07 -0.80 30.25
N ARG A 527 -3.84 0.01 29.52
CA ARG A 527 -4.21 -0.25 28.13
C ARG A 527 -3.97 0.99 27.29
N LEU A 528 -3.71 0.80 26.00
CA LEU A 528 -3.47 1.91 25.08
C LEU A 528 -4.79 2.41 24.49
N TYR A 529 -4.94 3.74 24.48
CA TYR A 529 -6.09 4.43 23.92
C TYR A 529 -5.62 5.51 22.96
N GLU A 530 -6.37 5.70 21.87
CA GLU A 530 -6.15 6.83 20.96
C GLU A 530 -6.60 8.12 21.66
N MET A 531 -5.68 9.07 21.79
CA MET A 531 -5.93 10.34 22.47
C MET A 531 -6.24 11.44 21.45
N LEU A 532 -7.52 11.77 21.30
CA LEU A 532 -7.97 12.79 20.37
C LEU A 532 -8.17 14.12 21.12
N ALA A 533 -7.22 15.03 20.96
CA ALA A 533 -7.39 16.40 21.43
C ALA A 533 -8.43 17.13 20.58
N CYS A 534 -9.48 17.65 21.20
CA CYS A 534 -10.52 18.40 20.52
C CYS A 534 -11.07 19.54 21.35
N ASP A 535 -11.68 20.50 20.66
CA ASP A 535 -12.45 21.54 21.30
C ASP A 535 -13.90 21.09 21.61
N PRO A 536 -14.67 21.90 22.35
CA PRO A 536 -16.05 21.57 22.70
C PRO A 536 -17.01 21.39 21.50
N ASP A 537 -16.71 22.02 20.36
CA ASP A 537 -17.57 21.98 19.19
C ASP A 537 -17.37 20.71 18.33
N TYR A 538 -16.39 19.87 18.63
CA TYR A 538 -16.02 18.73 17.80
C TYR A 538 -17.14 17.72 17.61
N ALA A 539 -17.78 17.31 18.71
CA ALA A 539 -18.88 16.35 18.66
C ALA A 539 -20.04 16.87 17.81
N ASP A 540 -20.39 18.14 17.96
CA ASP A 540 -21.48 18.77 17.20
C ASP A 540 -21.12 18.99 15.73
N ALA A 541 -19.90 19.45 15.45
CA ALA A 541 -19.43 19.75 14.10
C ALA A 541 -19.43 18.49 13.21
N TYR A 542 -19.03 17.35 13.78
CA TYR A 542 -19.06 16.05 13.10
C TYR A 542 -20.36 15.26 13.34
N GLY A 543 -21.30 15.78 14.13
CA GLY A 543 -22.58 15.13 14.41
C GLY A 543 -22.45 13.79 15.16
N LEU A 544 -21.47 13.69 16.07
CA LEU A 544 -21.29 12.52 16.92
C LEU A 544 -22.49 12.35 17.85
N GLN A 545 -22.97 11.12 17.96
CA GLN A 545 -24.08 10.80 18.85
C GLN A 545 -23.58 10.52 20.26
N ILE A 546 -23.97 11.33 21.24
CA ILE A 546 -23.76 11.03 22.67
C ILE A 546 -24.79 9.98 23.11
N VAL A 547 -24.32 8.86 23.64
CA VAL A 547 -25.16 7.73 24.09
C VAL A 547 -25.33 7.67 25.60
N ALA A 548 -24.42 8.30 26.37
CA ALA A 548 -24.54 8.51 27.81
C ALA A 548 -23.82 9.80 28.22
N GLY A 549 -24.30 10.49 29.26
CA GLY A 549 -23.71 11.73 29.76
C GLY A 549 -23.82 12.91 28.78
N ARG A 550 -22.75 13.70 28.65
CA ARG A 550 -22.68 14.90 27.79
C ARG A 550 -21.31 15.06 27.12
N SER A 551 -21.25 15.90 26.10
CA SER A 551 -19.98 16.35 25.52
C SER A 551 -19.36 17.50 26.33
N PHE A 552 -18.16 17.91 25.92
CA PHE A 552 -17.52 19.15 26.39
C PHE A 552 -18.39 20.37 26.06
N SER A 553 -18.38 21.38 26.94
CA SER A 553 -19.06 22.65 26.71
C SER A 553 -18.33 23.79 27.41
N GLU A 554 -18.23 24.95 26.74
CA GLU A 554 -17.65 26.17 27.32
C GLU A 554 -18.46 26.72 28.51
N GLU A 555 -19.70 26.28 28.70
CA GLU A 555 -20.53 26.67 29.85
C GLU A 555 -20.02 26.10 31.17
N TYR A 556 -19.22 25.02 31.12
CA TYR A 556 -18.65 24.35 32.29
C TYR A 556 -17.14 24.63 32.36
N GLY A 557 -16.70 25.37 33.38
CA GLY A 557 -15.31 25.80 33.51
C GLY A 557 -14.31 24.69 33.89
N ASP A 558 -14.78 23.51 34.34
CA ASP A 558 -13.94 22.39 34.77
C ASP A 558 -13.81 21.27 33.72
N ASP A 559 -14.37 21.45 32.52
CA ASP A 559 -14.35 20.45 31.43
C ASP A 559 -12.94 20.14 30.91
N VAL A 560 -11.98 21.04 31.14
CA VAL A 560 -10.56 20.83 30.81
C VAL A 560 -10.01 19.57 31.48
N ASP A 561 -10.49 19.23 32.68
CA ASP A 561 -10.03 18.07 33.45
C ASP A 561 -10.91 16.82 33.28
N LYS A 562 -11.75 16.78 32.23
CA LYS A 562 -12.72 15.70 31.96
C LYS A 562 -12.42 14.94 30.68
N LEU A 563 -13.05 13.78 30.54
CA LEU A 563 -12.92 12.90 29.37
C LEU A 563 -14.29 12.57 28.76
N VAL A 564 -14.32 12.51 27.43
CA VAL A 564 -15.40 11.85 26.69
C VAL A 564 -14.79 10.64 25.98
N ILE A 565 -15.44 9.48 26.03
CA ILE A 565 -14.90 8.23 25.48
C ILE A 565 -15.90 7.58 24.52
N ASN A 566 -15.47 6.69 23.63
CA ASN A 566 -16.41 5.91 22.82
C ASN A 566 -16.82 4.57 23.47
N GLU A 567 -17.85 3.94 22.95
CA GLU A 567 -18.35 2.64 23.44
C GLU A 567 -17.25 1.56 23.43
N THR A 568 -16.36 1.57 22.43
CA THR A 568 -15.20 0.66 22.41
C THR A 568 -14.24 0.92 23.57
N ALA A 569 -13.95 2.16 23.91
CA ALA A 569 -13.14 2.50 25.08
C ALA A 569 -13.82 2.10 26.40
N VAL A 570 -15.15 2.25 26.52
CA VAL A 570 -15.94 1.76 27.67
C VAL A 570 -15.72 0.25 27.88
N ARG A 571 -15.93 -0.55 26.82
CA ARG A 571 -15.71 -2.00 26.84
C ARG A 571 -14.26 -2.35 27.16
N ASN A 572 -13.30 -1.59 26.60
CA ASN A 572 -11.89 -1.83 26.84
C ASN A 572 -11.46 -1.43 28.26
N LEU A 573 -12.11 -0.47 28.92
CA LEU A 573 -11.90 -0.19 30.34
C LEU A 573 -12.57 -1.23 31.25
N GLY A 574 -13.40 -2.13 30.70
CA GLY A 574 -14.07 -3.19 31.44
C GLY A 574 -15.31 -2.73 32.21
N PHE A 575 -15.96 -1.64 31.80
CA PHE A 575 -17.27 -1.25 32.32
C PHE A 575 -18.37 -2.13 31.72
N ALA A 576 -19.44 -2.43 32.48
CA ALA A 576 -20.51 -3.31 32.00
C ALA A 576 -21.52 -2.56 31.11
N SER A 577 -21.67 -1.24 31.31
CA SER A 577 -22.55 -0.39 30.51
C SER A 577 -21.96 1.01 30.28
N ASN A 578 -22.51 1.75 29.31
CA ASN A 578 -22.12 3.13 29.03
C ASN A 578 -22.45 4.07 30.20
N ASP A 579 -23.58 3.85 30.89
CA ASP A 579 -24.00 4.67 32.03
C ASP A 579 -23.09 4.47 33.26
N GLU A 580 -22.62 3.24 33.50
CA GLU A 580 -21.67 2.95 34.59
C GLU A 580 -20.31 3.63 34.40
N ALA A 581 -19.92 3.93 33.17
CA ALA A 581 -18.68 4.64 32.91
C ALA A 581 -18.75 6.11 33.32
N ILE A 582 -19.95 6.71 33.37
CA ILE A 582 -20.12 8.13 33.67
C ILE A 582 -19.79 8.41 35.14
N GLY A 583 -18.92 9.39 35.36
CA GLY A 583 -18.47 9.81 36.69
C GLY A 583 -17.28 9.03 37.24
N GLU A 584 -16.89 7.93 36.61
CA GLU A 584 -15.71 7.14 36.99
C GLU A 584 -14.40 7.88 36.66
N LEU A 585 -13.35 7.56 37.41
CA LEU A 585 -12.03 8.17 37.29
C LEU A 585 -11.07 7.28 36.50
N VAL A 586 -10.38 7.90 35.55
CA VAL A 586 -9.34 7.29 34.72
C VAL A 586 -8.02 7.97 35.02
N THR A 587 -7.00 7.18 35.32
CA THR A 587 -5.62 7.67 35.37
C THR A 587 -5.11 7.74 33.94
N VAL A 588 -4.94 8.97 33.45
CA VAL A 588 -4.43 9.26 32.11
C VAL A 588 -2.95 9.55 32.19
N GLU A 589 -2.16 8.93 31.32
CA GLU A 589 -0.73 9.21 31.21
C GLU A 589 -0.48 10.71 30.93
N CYS A 590 0.62 11.26 31.44
CA CYS A 590 0.96 12.69 31.31
C CYS A 590 -0.02 13.67 31.99
N THR A 591 -0.89 13.21 32.88
CA THR A 591 -1.75 14.07 33.71
C THR A 591 -1.44 13.91 35.19
N ASP A 592 -1.49 15.01 35.95
CA ASP A 592 -1.15 15.02 37.38
C ASP A 592 -2.25 14.42 38.27
N ALA A 593 -3.48 14.36 37.77
CA ALA A 593 -4.65 13.93 38.53
C ALA A 593 -5.57 13.05 37.66
N PRO A 594 -6.27 12.07 38.26
CA PRO A 594 -7.29 11.30 37.56
C PRO A 594 -8.35 12.19 36.92
N MET A 595 -8.77 11.84 35.71
CA MET A 595 -9.78 12.55 34.96
C MET A 595 -11.11 11.82 35.03
N GLN A 596 -12.20 12.59 35.10
CA GLN A 596 -13.56 12.05 35.20
C GLN A 596 -14.19 11.87 33.82
N ILE A 597 -14.82 10.72 33.58
CA ILE A 597 -15.61 10.49 32.36
C ILE A 597 -16.95 11.25 32.47
N ILE A 598 -17.23 12.14 31.54
CA ILE A 598 -18.47 12.95 31.52
C ILE A 598 -19.43 12.57 30.39
N GLY A 599 -18.96 11.79 29.41
CA GLY A 599 -19.79 11.35 28.30
C GLY A 599 -19.25 10.15 27.57
N VAL A 600 -20.17 9.44 26.92
CA VAL A 600 -19.88 8.35 25.99
C VAL A 600 -20.44 8.70 24.62
N VAL A 601 -19.59 8.72 23.59
CA VAL A 601 -20.00 8.81 22.19
C VAL A 601 -20.24 7.41 21.62
N LYS A 602 -21.22 7.29 20.73
CA LYS A 602 -21.45 6.07 19.94
C LYS A 602 -20.20 5.74 19.13
N ASP A 603 -19.93 4.45 18.93
CA ASP A 603 -18.86 4.03 18.02
C ASP A 603 -19.08 4.60 16.61
N TYR A 604 -18.02 5.15 16.04
CA TYR A 604 -17.99 5.72 14.70
C TYR A 604 -16.69 5.34 13.99
N HIS A 605 -16.71 5.37 12.66
CA HIS A 605 -15.53 5.03 11.86
C HIS A 605 -14.58 6.22 11.76
N GLN A 606 -13.67 6.32 12.74
CA GLN A 606 -12.54 7.27 12.70
C GLN A 606 -11.59 6.94 11.55
N GLN A 607 -11.43 5.66 11.21
CA GLN A 607 -10.58 5.17 10.12
C GLN A 607 -11.43 4.44 9.05
N ALA A 608 -10.80 3.84 8.04
CA ALA A 608 -11.49 3.12 6.97
C ALA A 608 -12.45 2.02 7.50
N LEU A 609 -13.54 1.75 6.77
CA LEU A 609 -14.54 0.71 7.11
C LEU A 609 -13.97 -0.70 7.28
N SER A 610 -12.78 -0.96 6.73
CA SER A 610 -12.06 -2.22 6.89
C SER A 610 -11.40 -2.37 8.26
N LYS A 611 -11.30 -1.30 9.04
CA LYS A 611 -10.80 -1.30 10.42
C LYS A 611 -11.99 -1.28 11.38
N ASN A 612 -11.88 -2.09 12.43
CA ASN A 612 -12.83 -2.06 13.53
C ASN A 612 -12.75 -0.72 14.27
N TYR A 613 -13.79 -0.43 15.06
CA TYR A 613 -13.78 0.72 15.97
C TYR A 613 -12.60 0.61 16.94
N THR A 614 -11.84 1.68 17.06
CA THR A 614 -10.71 1.77 17.99
C THR A 614 -11.15 2.45 19.29
N PRO A 615 -10.51 2.14 20.44
CA PRO A 615 -10.84 2.80 21.70
C PRO A 615 -10.27 4.22 21.72
N ILE A 616 -11.15 5.23 21.66
CA ILE A 616 -10.80 6.65 21.57
C ILE A 616 -11.20 7.37 22.86
N MET A 617 -10.27 8.15 23.40
CA MET A 617 -10.51 9.12 24.47
C MET A 617 -10.39 10.53 23.88
N LEU A 618 -11.51 11.25 23.84
CA LEU A 618 -11.55 12.67 23.54
C LEU A 618 -11.08 13.43 24.78
N ILE A 619 -10.06 14.25 24.61
CA ILE A 619 -9.48 15.08 25.65
C ILE A 619 -9.59 16.56 25.26
N HIS A 620 -9.86 17.41 26.24
CA HIS A 620 -9.95 18.84 25.98
C HIS A 620 -8.62 19.37 25.44
N LYS A 621 -8.69 20.17 24.38
CA LYS A 621 -7.54 20.69 23.63
C LYS A 621 -6.49 21.43 24.47
N ASP A 622 -6.89 21.95 25.64
CA ASP A 622 -6.06 22.75 26.55
C ASP A 622 -5.52 21.93 27.75
N LYS A 623 -5.74 20.60 27.78
CA LYS A 623 -5.33 19.75 28.91
C LYS A 623 -3.89 19.24 28.80
N ILE A 624 -3.47 18.86 27.60
CA ILE A 624 -2.11 18.35 27.33
C ILE A 624 -1.52 19.17 26.20
N ASP A 625 -0.61 20.10 26.54
CA ASP A 625 -0.08 21.12 25.63
C ASP A 625 0.67 20.55 24.42
N TRP A 626 1.28 19.37 24.55
CA TRP A 626 2.05 18.74 23.48
C TRP A 626 1.19 17.90 22.53
N LEU A 627 -0.09 17.65 22.85
CA LEU A 627 -1.00 16.99 21.92
C LEU A 627 -1.30 17.92 20.76
N PRO A 628 -1.00 17.52 19.51
CA PRO A 628 -1.06 18.44 18.39
C PRO A 628 -2.51 18.75 18.01
N GLN A 629 -2.84 20.03 17.86
CA GLN A 629 -4.00 20.47 17.08
C GLN A 629 -3.59 20.58 15.62
N ARG A 630 -4.11 19.70 14.76
CA ARG A 630 -3.65 19.57 13.37
C ARG A 630 -4.65 20.14 12.37
N TYR A 631 -5.91 20.33 12.76
CA TYR A 631 -7.00 20.64 11.86
C TYR A 631 -7.96 21.69 12.43
N ILE A 632 -8.59 22.42 11.51
CA ILE A 632 -9.70 23.37 11.67
C ILE A 632 -10.83 22.95 10.74
#